data_AF-A0A133V8H8-F1
#
_entry.id   AF-A0A133V8H8-F1
#
_cell.length_a   1.000
_cell.length_b   1.000
_cell.length_c   1.000
_cell.angle_alpha   90.00
_cell.angle_beta   90.00
_cell.angle_gamma   90.00
#
_symmetry.space_group_name_H-M   'P 1'
#
loop_
_entity.id
_entity.type
_entity.pdbx_description
1 polymer ?
#
loop_
_entity_poly.entity_id
_entity_poly.type
_entity_poly.pdbx_seq_one_letter_code
_entity_poly.pdbx_strand_id
1 'polypeptide(L)'
;MKIGKITPLFAVFGALLLAIIALPILNILFRQFVFDLGGFVSAFTDPAVLSAVGLSSFAALLAVLVTFAFGVPLAYLLARKDFRGKGLIEGTIDLPMAVPHVVAGIALLTVFGTSGLIGGHTSSFLRFESAIHGIVVAMLFVSAPYLINSAREGFQSVDPRLEKVARSLGATEWIAFRKVAFPLAFPQIFSGAIMSWARAISEFAAVIMFVGFFPMIAPGMIWDKFYSVGIYEAMSVAVVLLVIALSAFVILKYLRGRLFDKY
;
A
#
# COMPACT_ATOMS: atom_id res chain seq x y z
N MET A 1 9.72 -16.44 36.35
CA MET A 1 9.17 -17.13 35.17
C MET A 1 10.23 -18.11 34.66
N LYS A 2 10.06 -19.43 34.81
CA LYS A 2 11.07 -20.40 34.32
C LYS A 2 11.03 -20.37 32.79
N ILE A 3 12.07 -19.82 32.18
CA ILE A 3 12.23 -19.80 30.72
C ILE A 3 12.29 -21.27 30.27
N GLY A 4 11.27 -21.72 29.55
CA GLY A 4 11.21 -23.08 29.03
C GLY A 4 12.36 -23.32 28.04
N LYS A 5 12.83 -24.57 27.91
CA LYS A 5 13.95 -24.94 27.03
C LYS A 5 13.77 -24.53 25.56
N ILE A 6 12.52 -24.28 25.15
CA ILE A 6 12.15 -23.88 23.78
C ILE A 6 12.32 -22.36 23.55
N THR A 7 12.14 -21.54 24.59
CA THR A 7 12.22 -20.07 24.50
C THR A 7 13.57 -19.55 23.97
N PRO A 8 14.74 -20.04 24.42
CA PRO A 8 16.02 -19.55 23.87
C PRO A 8 16.18 -19.93 22.39
N LEU A 9 15.71 -21.11 21.98
CA LEU A 9 15.77 -21.54 20.58
C LEU A 9 14.91 -20.63 19.68
N PHE A 10 13.69 -20.33 20.09
CA PHE A 10 12.81 -19.39 19.38
C PHE A 10 13.35 -17.96 19.38
N ALA A 11 14.00 -17.53 20.46
CA ALA A 11 14.65 -16.23 20.51
C ALA A 11 15.82 -16.13 19.52
N VAL A 12 16.63 -17.18 19.38
CA VAL A 12 17.72 -17.22 18.40
C VAL A 12 17.18 -17.17 16.96
N PHE A 13 16.21 -18.02 16.62
CA PHE A 13 15.59 -17.99 15.29
C PHE A 13 14.92 -16.64 15.00
N GLY A 14 14.22 -16.06 15.98
CA GLY A 14 13.62 -14.74 15.86
C GLY A 14 14.67 -13.63 15.66
N ALA A 15 15.76 -13.65 16.43
CA ALA A 15 16.84 -12.67 16.30
C ALA A 15 17.55 -12.75 14.93
N LEU A 16 17.79 -13.97 14.43
CA LEU A 16 18.37 -14.18 13.09
C LEU A 16 17.46 -13.61 12.00
N LEU A 17 16.16 -13.89 12.06
CA LEU A 17 15.20 -13.35 11.10
C LEU A 17 15.15 -11.82 11.15
N LEU A 18 15.11 -11.23 12.35
CA LEU A 18 15.13 -9.78 12.51
C LEU A 18 16.43 -9.17 11.98
N ALA A 19 17.57 -9.81 12.21
CA ALA A 19 18.85 -9.36 11.69
C ALA A 19 18.86 -9.38 10.16
N ILE A 20 18.36 -10.45 9.51
CA ILE A 20 18.31 -10.54 8.04
C ILE A 20 17.46 -9.41 7.44
N ILE A 21 16.35 -9.04 8.08
CA ILE A 21 15.47 -7.96 7.60
C ILE A 21 16.09 -6.58 7.88
N ALA A 22 16.63 -6.38 9.08
CA ALA A 22 17.08 -5.08 9.53
C ALA A 22 18.47 -4.70 8.97
N LEU A 23 19.40 -5.65 8.87
CA LEU A 23 20.80 -5.36 8.51
C LEU A 23 20.95 -4.65 7.14
N PRO A 24 20.26 -5.03 6.05
CA PRO A 24 20.39 -4.31 4.78
C PRO A 24 19.93 -2.86 4.87
N ILE A 25 18.81 -2.61 5.56
CA ILE A 25 18.24 -1.28 5.78
C ILE A 25 19.16 -0.45 6.67
N LEU A 26 19.67 -1.03 7.77
CA LEU A 26 20.61 -0.35 8.65
C LEU A 26 21.94 -0.06 7.95
N ASN A 27 22.43 -0.98 7.11
CA ASN A 27 23.68 -0.81 6.38
C ASN A 27 23.59 0.28 5.31
N ILE A 28 22.49 0.36 4.55
CA ILE A 28 22.34 1.43 3.54
C ILE A 28 22.21 2.80 4.21
N LEU A 29 21.48 2.90 5.34
CA LEU A 29 21.38 4.12 6.13
C LEU A 29 22.74 4.49 6.73
N PHE A 30 23.45 3.53 7.34
CA PHE A 30 24.78 3.76 7.89
C PHE A 30 25.76 4.24 6.82
N ARG A 31 25.79 3.57 5.66
CA ARG A 31 26.68 3.95 4.56
C ARG A 31 26.40 5.36 4.07
N GLN A 32 25.13 5.70 3.89
CA GLN A 32 24.75 7.04 3.44
C GLN A 32 25.12 8.10 4.48
N PHE A 33 24.69 7.95 5.74
CA PHE A 33 24.87 9.02 6.72
C PHE A 33 26.31 9.15 7.25
N VAL A 34 27.11 8.09 7.20
CA VAL A 34 28.50 8.11 7.70
C VAL A 34 29.51 8.40 6.61
N PHE A 35 29.34 7.83 5.41
CA PHE A 35 30.34 7.96 4.34
C PHE A 35 29.93 8.92 3.21
N ASP A 36 28.64 9.22 3.04
CA ASP A 36 28.15 10.05 1.93
C ASP A 36 26.97 10.96 2.33
N LEU A 37 27.15 11.74 3.39
CA LEU A 37 26.11 12.69 3.82
C LEU A 37 25.83 13.75 2.73
N GLY A 38 26.87 14.10 1.95
CA GLY A 38 26.77 15.03 0.83
C GLY A 38 25.79 14.55 -0.24
N GLY A 39 25.92 13.30 -0.71
CA GLY A 39 25.02 12.70 -1.69
C GLY A 39 23.56 12.68 -1.22
N PHE A 40 23.34 12.41 0.07
CA PHE A 40 21.99 12.45 0.66
C PHE A 40 21.40 13.86 0.61
N VAL A 41 22.15 14.87 1.05
CA VAL A 41 21.68 16.26 1.03
C VAL A 41 21.39 16.71 -0.40
N SER A 42 22.30 16.42 -1.34
CA SER A 42 22.09 16.73 -2.75
C SER A 42 20.82 16.08 -3.29
N ALA A 43 20.61 14.77 -3.06
CA ALA A 43 19.41 14.08 -3.49
C ALA A 43 18.13 14.58 -2.80
N PHE A 44 18.20 14.94 -1.52
CA PHE A 44 17.05 15.47 -0.76
C PHE A 44 16.66 16.88 -1.21
N THR A 45 17.60 17.66 -1.73
CA THR A 45 17.34 19.00 -2.28
C THR A 45 17.07 19.01 -3.79
N ASP A 46 17.29 17.89 -4.49
CA ASP A 46 17.09 17.77 -5.92
C ASP A 46 15.58 17.84 -6.25
N PRO A 47 15.12 18.86 -7.00
CA PRO A 47 13.72 18.99 -7.39
C PRO A 47 13.18 17.78 -8.16
N ALA A 48 14.01 17.09 -8.95
CA ALA A 48 13.60 15.90 -9.68
C ALA A 48 13.30 14.74 -8.73
N VAL A 49 14.14 14.52 -7.73
CA VAL A 49 13.94 13.49 -6.69
C VAL A 49 12.68 13.79 -5.89
N LEU A 50 12.52 15.03 -5.42
CA LEU A 50 11.34 15.44 -4.67
C LEU A 50 10.06 15.32 -5.50
N SER A 51 10.11 15.65 -6.80
CA SER A 51 8.98 15.47 -7.71
C SER A 51 8.61 13.99 -7.86
N ALA A 52 9.59 13.10 -8.03
CA ALA A 52 9.35 11.66 -8.17
C ALA A 52 8.80 11.03 -6.87
N VAL A 53 9.33 11.41 -5.71
CA VAL A 53 8.82 10.96 -4.40
C VAL A 53 7.43 11.51 -4.13
N GLY A 54 7.20 12.79 -4.43
CA GLY A 54 5.91 13.45 -4.29
C GLY A 54 4.84 12.79 -5.17
N LEU A 55 5.16 12.54 -6.44
CA LEU A 55 4.28 11.83 -7.37
C LEU A 55 3.95 10.42 -6.88
N SER A 56 4.95 9.66 -6.43
CA SER A 56 4.76 8.30 -5.93
C SER A 56 3.83 8.27 -4.72
N SER A 57 4.08 9.17 -3.76
CA SER A 57 3.29 9.29 -2.55
C SER A 57 1.86 9.73 -2.83
N PHE A 58 1.68 10.69 -3.75
CA PHE A 58 0.38 11.21 -4.14
C PHE A 58 -0.44 10.18 -4.94
N ALA A 59 0.17 9.50 -5.91
CA ALA A 59 -0.49 8.43 -6.67
C ALA A 59 -0.87 7.26 -5.76
N ALA A 60 -0.01 6.87 -4.81
CA ALA A 60 -0.31 5.86 -3.81
C ALA A 60 -1.49 6.28 -2.91
N LEU A 61 -1.54 7.54 -2.50
CA LEU A 61 -2.67 8.07 -1.72
C LEU A 61 -3.97 8.01 -2.51
N LEU A 62 -3.97 8.41 -3.79
CA LEU A 62 -5.15 8.32 -4.66
C LEU A 62 -5.62 6.86 -4.80
N ALA A 63 -4.69 5.91 -5.01
CA ALA A 63 -5.01 4.49 -5.08
C ALA A 63 -5.67 3.98 -3.80
N VAL A 64 -5.18 4.40 -2.63
CA VAL A 64 -5.79 4.08 -1.33
C VAL A 64 -7.16 4.72 -1.16
N LEU A 65 -7.35 5.99 -1.57
CA LEU A 65 -8.66 6.66 -1.47
C LEU A 65 -9.71 5.98 -2.35
N VAL A 66 -9.34 5.57 -3.57
CA VAL A 66 -10.23 4.80 -4.45
C VAL A 66 -10.53 3.44 -3.81
N THR A 67 -9.51 2.73 -3.33
CA THR A 67 -9.71 1.45 -2.62
C THR A 67 -10.58 1.62 -1.37
N PHE A 68 -10.44 2.73 -0.64
CA PHE A 68 -11.26 3.01 0.52
C PHE A 68 -12.72 3.22 0.12
N ALA A 69 -12.97 4.03 -0.92
CA ALA A 69 -14.32 4.34 -1.38
C ALA A 69 -15.08 3.10 -1.89
N PHE A 70 -14.41 2.20 -2.62
CA PHE A 70 -15.06 1.03 -3.23
C PHE A 70 -14.84 -0.27 -2.46
N GLY A 71 -13.66 -0.44 -1.88
CA GLY A 71 -13.23 -1.65 -1.18
C GLY A 71 -13.79 -1.77 0.24
N VAL A 72 -14.00 -0.67 0.98
CA VAL A 72 -14.59 -0.74 2.33
C VAL A 72 -16.06 -1.19 2.29
N PRO A 73 -16.93 -0.67 1.40
CA PRO A 73 -18.27 -1.22 1.22
C PRO A 73 -18.28 -2.70 0.82
N LEU A 74 -17.38 -3.10 -0.08
CA LEU A 74 -17.22 -4.49 -0.49
C LEU A 74 -16.80 -5.38 0.69
N ALA A 75 -15.83 -4.93 1.49
CA ALA A 75 -15.37 -5.63 2.67
C ALA A 75 -16.48 -5.81 3.72
N TYR A 76 -17.32 -4.78 3.93
CA TYR A 76 -18.50 -4.89 4.80
C TYR A 76 -19.49 -5.94 4.29
N LEU A 77 -19.77 -5.95 2.98
CA LEU A 77 -20.65 -6.95 2.36
C LEU A 77 -20.11 -8.37 2.56
N LEU A 78 -18.82 -8.59 2.31
CA LEU A 78 -18.15 -9.88 2.50
C LEU A 78 -18.11 -10.30 3.97
N ALA A 79 -18.01 -9.35 4.90
CA ALA A 79 -18.03 -9.62 6.34
C ALA A 79 -19.44 -9.94 6.90
N ARG A 80 -20.52 -9.56 6.20
CA ARG A 80 -21.89 -9.67 6.72
C ARG A 80 -22.77 -10.68 6.00
N LYS A 81 -22.49 -10.98 4.74
CA LYS A 81 -23.33 -11.87 3.92
C LYS A 81 -22.56 -13.09 3.46
N ASP A 82 -23.26 -14.21 3.47
CA ASP A 82 -22.86 -15.44 2.79
C ASP A 82 -23.76 -15.63 1.58
N PHE A 83 -23.16 -15.73 0.40
CA PHE A 83 -23.86 -15.90 -0.86
C PHE A 83 -23.03 -16.76 -1.82
N ARG A 84 -23.70 -17.37 -2.79
CA ARG A 84 -23.05 -18.21 -3.81
C ARG A 84 -22.11 -17.33 -4.64
N GLY A 85 -20.83 -17.70 -4.72
CA GLY A 85 -19.80 -16.94 -5.44
C GLY A 85 -18.92 -16.03 -4.57
N LYS A 86 -19.19 -15.92 -3.25
CA LYS A 86 -18.34 -15.15 -2.31
C LYS A 86 -16.85 -15.52 -2.41
N GLY A 87 -16.54 -16.82 -2.43
CA GLY A 87 -15.15 -17.29 -2.56
C GLY A 87 -14.46 -16.91 -3.88
N LEU A 88 -15.21 -16.75 -4.98
CA LEU A 88 -14.63 -16.26 -6.24
C LEU A 88 -14.27 -14.77 -6.15
N ILE A 89 -15.12 -13.97 -5.48
CA ILE A 89 -14.84 -12.55 -5.23
C ILE A 89 -13.63 -12.41 -4.32
N GLU A 90 -13.57 -13.17 -3.22
CA GLU A 90 -12.42 -13.20 -2.31
C GLU A 90 -11.15 -13.63 -3.02
N GLY A 91 -11.20 -14.70 -3.84
CA GLY A 91 -10.07 -15.11 -4.66
C GLY A 91 -9.64 -14.07 -5.69
N THR A 92 -10.57 -13.28 -6.23
CA THR A 92 -10.26 -12.18 -7.17
C THR A 92 -9.60 -11.01 -6.46
N ILE A 93 -10.03 -10.69 -5.23
CA ILE A 93 -9.39 -9.69 -4.38
C ILE A 93 -7.97 -10.12 -4.05
N ASP A 94 -7.72 -11.40 -3.77
CA ASP A 94 -6.39 -11.89 -3.39
C ASP A 94 -5.47 -12.18 -4.59
N LEU A 95 -6.03 -12.26 -5.80
CA LEU A 95 -5.29 -12.55 -7.04
C LEU A 95 -4.03 -11.67 -7.23
N PRO A 96 -4.06 -10.34 -7.02
CA PRO A 96 -2.89 -9.49 -7.20
C PRO A 96 -1.71 -9.85 -6.28
N MET A 97 -1.95 -10.53 -5.16
CA MET A 97 -0.90 -10.96 -4.24
C MET A 97 -0.08 -12.14 -4.78
N ALA A 98 -0.67 -12.95 -5.66
CA ALA A 98 0.00 -14.10 -6.29
C ALA A 98 0.60 -13.78 -7.66
N VAL A 99 0.12 -12.73 -8.33
CA VAL A 99 0.56 -12.35 -9.68
C VAL A 99 1.93 -11.64 -9.63
N PRO A 100 2.94 -12.11 -10.38
CA PRO A 100 4.21 -11.39 -10.52
C PRO A 100 3.99 -9.97 -11.05
N HIS A 101 4.68 -8.98 -10.49
CA HIS A 101 4.41 -7.56 -10.78
C HIS A 101 4.59 -7.18 -12.26
N VAL A 102 5.56 -7.78 -12.96
CA VAL A 102 5.73 -7.59 -14.40
C VAL A 102 4.51 -8.08 -15.18
N VAL A 103 3.97 -9.24 -14.80
CA VAL A 103 2.75 -9.80 -15.41
C VAL A 103 1.55 -8.90 -15.13
N ALA A 104 1.44 -8.37 -13.90
CA ALA A 104 0.39 -7.42 -13.55
C ALA A 104 0.42 -6.16 -14.46
N GLY A 105 1.61 -5.58 -14.69
CA GLY A 105 1.75 -4.42 -15.57
C GLY A 105 1.34 -4.71 -17.01
N ILE A 106 1.76 -5.84 -17.58
CA ILE A 106 1.33 -6.26 -18.93
C ILE A 106 -0.18 -6.48 -18.97
N ALA A 107 -0.76 -7.16 -17.98
CA ALA A 107 -2.20 -7.39 -17.90
C ALA A 107 -2.98 -6.06 -17.88
N LEU A 108 -2.53 -5.10 -17.06
CA LEU A 108 -3.12 -3.76 -17.02
C LEU A 108 -2.98 -3.02 -18.36
N LEU A 109 -1.84 -3.15 -19.05
CA LEU A 109 -1.65 -2.55 -20.37
C LEU A 109 -2.65 -3.09 -21.40
N THR A 110 -2.95 -4.40 -21.39
CA THR A 110 -3.94 -4.99 -22.31
C THR A 110 -5.37 -4.47 -22.10
N VAL A 111 -5.67 -3.92 -20.91
CA VAL A 111 -6.99 -3.39 -20.58
C VAL A 111 -7.02 -1.87 -20.72
N PHE A 112 -6.08 -1.17 -20.12
CA PHE A 112 -6.09 0.29 -19.98
C PHE A 112 -5.13 1.01 -20.92
N GLY A 113 -4.31 0.28 -21.69
CA GLY A 113 -3.50 0.87 -22.75
C GLY A 113 -4.36 1.47 -23.87
N THR A 114 -3.74 2.30 -24.69
CA THR A 114 -4.33 3.00 -25.84
C THR A 114 -4.95 2.06 -26.88
N SER A 115 -4.46 0.82 -26.98
CA SER A 115 -5.09 -0.25 -27.79
C SER A 115 -5.81 -1.30 -26.94
N GLY A 116 -5.96 -1.05 -25.64
CA GLY A 116 -6.61 -1.96 -24.70
C GLY A 116 -8.13 -1.82 -24.68
N LEU A 117 -8.78 -2.80 -24.04
CA LEU A 117 -10.25 -2.92 -23.98
C LEU A 117 -10.96 -1.65 -23.49
N ILE A 118 -10.43 -1.02 -22.44
CA ILE A 118 -10.95 0.20 -21.84
C ILE A 118 -10.22 1.42 -22.40
N GLY A 119 -8.88 1.39 -22.38
CA GLY A 119 -8.08 2.56 -22.72
C GLY A 119 -8.25 3.04 -24.16
N GLY A 120 -8.53 2.14 -25.11
CA GLY A 120 -8.84 2.52 -26.49
C GLY A 120 -10.09 3.40 -26.61
N HIS A 121 -11.13 3.08 -25.83
CA HIS A 121 -12.40 3.81 -25.85
C HIS A 121 -12.35 5.11 -25.02
N THR A 122 -11.50 5.17 -23.99
CA THR A 122 -11.38 6.35 -23.13
C THR A 122 -10.28 7.32 -23.55
N SER A 123 -9.42 6.96 -24.50
CA SER A 123 -8.20 7.69 -24.89
C SER A 123 -8.40 9.17 -25.26
N SER A 124 -9.63 9.55 -25.66
CA SER A 124 -10.03 10.91 -26.02
C SER A 124 -10.21 11.84 -24.82
N PHE A 125 -10.53 11.32 -23.63
CA PHE A 125 -10.77 12.13 -22.41
C PHE A 125 -10.02 11.63 -21.17
N LEU A 126 -9.56 10.37 -21.15
CA LEU A 126 -8.82 9.76 -20.06
C LEU A 126 -7.74 8.81 -20.60
N ARG A 127 -6.48 9.23 -20.42
CA ARG A 127 -5.29 8.46 -20.80
C ARG A 127 -4.62 7.86 -19.57
N PHE A 128 -4.16 6.62 -19.72
CA PHE A 128 -3.47 5.87 -18.67
C PHE A 128 -1.97 5.70 -18.97
N GLU A 129 -1.61 5.38 -20.21
CA GLU A 129 -0.21 5.39 -20.65
C GLU A 129 0.39 6.79 -20.51
N SER A 130 1.64 6.84 -20.05
CA SER A 130 2.37 8.07 -19.79
C SER A 130 1.59 9.11 -18.96
N ALA A 131 0.71 8.65 -18.05
CA ALA A 131 -0.16 9.51 -17.27
C ALA A 131 -0.33 9.00 -15.83
N ILE A 132 -0.66 9.93 -14.92
CA ILE A 132 -0.88 9.61 -13.50
C ILE A 132 -1.98 8.58 -13.28
N HIS A 133 -3.02 8.58 -14.12
CA HIS A 133 -4.12 7.62 -14.01
C HIS A 133 -3.65 6.18 -14.12
N GLY A 134 -2.67 5.91 -15.01
CA GLY A 134 -2.09 4.58 -15.13
C GLY A 134 -1.29 4.17 -13.90
N ILE A 135 -0.55 5.12 -13.32
CA ILE A 135 0.21 4.91 -12.07
C ILE A 135 -0.77 4.55 -10.94
N VAL A 136 -1.85 5.31 -10.80
CA VAL A 136 -2.89 5.07 -9.78
C VAL A 136 -3.55 3.70 -9.96
N VAL A 137 -3.88 3.31 -11.19
CA VAL A 137 -4.49 1.99 -11.48
C VAL A 137 -3.52 0.85 -11.17
N ALA A 138 -2.24 0.97 -11.55
CA ALA A 138 -1.23 -0.02 -11.22
C ALA A 138 -1.03 -0.17 -9.71
N MET A 139 -0.89 0.95 -9.00
CA MET A 139 -0.75 0.96 -7.55
C MET A 139 -1.98 0.36 -6.86
N LEU A 140 -3.19 0.75 -7.31
CA LEU A 140 -4.45 0.22 -6.80
C LEU A 140 -4.55 -1.30 -7.00
N PHE A 141 -4.22 -1.80 -8.18
CA PHE A 141 -4.31 -3.24 -8.48
C PHE A 141 -3.51 -4.06 -7.48
N VAL A 142 -2.28 -3.62 -7.17
CA VAL A 142 -1.38 -4.39 -6.30
C VAL A 142 -1.62 -4.12 -4.81
N SER A 143 -2.14 -2.94 -4.44
CA SER A 143 -2.32 -2.53 -3.04
C SER A 143 -3.72 -2.70 -2.48
N ALA A 144 -4.74 -2.81 -3.33
CA ALA A 144 -6.14 -2.97 -2.91
C ALA A 144 -6.39 -4.12 -1.91
N PRO A 145 -5.78 -5.31 -2.06
CA PRO A 145 -6.08 -6.46 -1.19
C PRO A 145 -5.80 -6.17 0.28
N TYR A 146 -4.75 -5.38 0.57
CA TYR A 146 -4.34 -5.02 1.93
C TYR A 146 -5.43 -4.26 2.69
N LEU A 147 -6.05 -3.26 2.05
CA LEU A 147 -7.12 -2.49 2.69
C LEU A 147 -8.42 -3.28 2.73
N ILE A 148 -8.78 -3.99 1.66
CA ILE A 148 -10.03 -4.77 1.61
C ILE A 148 -10.02 -5.87 2.67
N ASN A 149 -8.94 -6.64 2.78
CA ASN A 149 -8.86 -7.74 3.76
C ASN A 149 -8.82 -7.22 5.19
N SER A 150 -8.03 -6.16 5.47
CA SER A 150 -7.99 -5.54 6.80
C SER A 150 -9.34 -4.91 7.19
N ALA A 151 -10.05 -4.30 6.24
CA ALA A 151 -11.40 -3.79 6.48
C ALA A 151 -12.39 -4.93 6.74
N ARG A 152 -12.30 -6.04 6.02
CA ARG A 152 -13.14 -7.23 6.20
C ARG A 152 -12.95 -7.81 7.60
N GLU A 153 -11.70 -8.01 8.00
CA GLU A 153 -11.34 -8.46 9.36
C GLU A 153 -11.84 -7.49 10.42
N GLY A 154 -11.72 -6.18 10.17
CA GLY A 154 -12.25 -5.13 11.03
C GLY A 154 -13.77 -5.22 11.20
N PHE A 155 -14.53 -5.45 10.13
CA PHE A 155 -15.97 -5.65 10.27
C PHE A 155 -16.32 -6.99 10.92
N GLN A 156 -15.56 -8.05 10.67
CA GLN A 156 -15.77 -9.36 11.29
C GLN A 156 -15.53 -9.34 12.81
N SER A 157 -14.66 -8.49 13.31
CA SER A 157 -14.41 -8.35 14.75
C SER A 157 -15.54 -7.60 15.49
N VAL A 158 -16.37 -6.84 14.79
CA VAL A 158 -17.54 -6.14 15.37
C VAL A 158 -18.70 -7.12 15.54
N ASP A 159 -19.20 -7.28 16.77
CA ASP A 159 -20.36 -8.13 17.06
C ASP A 159 -21.60 -7.68 16.25
N PRO A 160 -22.13 -8.53 15.35
CA PRO A 160 -23.33 -8.20 14.56
C PRO A 160 -24.56 -7.86 15.41
N ARG A 161 -24.60 -8.24 16.69
CA ARG A 161 -25.67 -7.86 17.63
C ARG A 161 -25.75 -6.36 17.84
N LEU A 162 -24.62 -5.64 17.81
CA LEU A 162 -24.61 -4.18 17.99
C LEU A 162 -25.41 -3.47 16.89
N GLU A 163 -25.27 -3.93 15.64
CA GLU A 163 -26.04 -3.42 14.52
C GLU A 163 -27.53 -3.79 14.62
N LYS A 164 -27.84 -5.00 15.09
CA LYS A 164 -29.24 -5.44 15.34
C LYS A 164 -29.91 -4.59 16.42
N VAL A 165 -29.22 -4.30 17.53
CA VAL A 165 -29.72 -3.42 18.59
C VAL A 165 -29.98 -2.02 18.06
N ALA A 166 -29.04 -1.44 17.30
CA ALA A 166 -29.26 -0.14 16.67
C ALA A 166 -30.51 -0.13 15.78
N ARG A 167 -30.71 -1.19 14.99
CA ARG A 167 -31.92 -1.35 14.18
C ARG A 167 -33.21 -1.46 14.99
N SER A 168 -33.20 -2.18 16.11
CA SER A 168 -34.35 -2.27 17.03
C SER A 168 -34.71 -0.92 17.65
N LEU A 169 -33.75 0.00 17.76
CA LEU A 169 -33.97 1.39 18.20
C LEU A 169 -34.41 2.34 17.06
N GLY A 170 -34.78 1.80 15.89
CA GLY A 170 -35.28 2.56 14.75
C GLY A 170 -34.22 3.03 13.75
N ALA A 171 -32.95 2.63 13.90
CA ALA A 171 -31.92 2.91 12.90
C ALA A 171 -32.16 2.10 11.61
N THR A 172 -31.98 2.73 10.45
CA THR A 172 -31.89 2.00 9.18
C THR A 172 -30.56 1.26 9.07
N GLU A 173 -30.43 0.34 8.10
CA GLU A 173 -29.17 -0.39 7.86
C GLU A 173 -27.99 0.55 7.61
N TRP A 174 -28.20 1.62 6.86
CA TRP A 174 -27.18 2.64 6.61
C TRP A 174 -26.77 3.38 7.89
N ILE A 175 -27.72 3.68 8.78
CA ILE A 175 -27.43 4.34 10.05
C ILE A 175 -26.66 3.38 10.97
N ALA A 176 -27.06 2.10 11.05
CA ALA A 176 -26.36 1.08 11.82
C ALA A 176 -24.91 0.90 11.30
N PHE A 177 -24.73 0.82 9.99
CA PHE A 177 -23.39 0.80 9.38
C PHE A 177 -22.57 2.03 9.77
N ARG A 178 -23.07 3.23 9.49
CA ARG A 178 -22.31 4.48 9.65
C ARG A 178 -22.02 4.83 11.11
N LYS A 179 -22.93 4.52 12.04
CA LYS A 179 -22.80 4.89 13.46
C LYS A 179 -22.28 3.79 14.36
N VAL A 180 -22.32 2.53 13.94
CA VAL A 180 -21.90 1.38 14.76
C VAL A 180 -20.79 0.60 14.07
N ALA A 181 -21.08 -0.06 12.94
CA ALA A 181 -20.12 -0.97 12.32
C ALA A 181 -18.84 -0.27 11.85
N PHE A 182 -18.99 0.82 11.11
CA PHE A 182 -17.87 1.55 10.53
C PHE A 182 -16.94 2.19 11.57
N PRO A 183 -17.44 2.94 12.59
CA PRO A 183 -16.58 3.49 13.64
C PRO A 183 -15.83 2.43 14.44
N LEU A 184 -16.48 1.30 14.75
CA LEU A 184 -15.86 0.20 15.50
C LEU A 184 -14.81 -0.56 14.68
N ALA A 185 -15.01 -0.70 13.38
CA ALA A 185 -14.05 -1.31 12.46
C ALA A 185 -12.94 -0.34 11.99
N PHE A 186 -13.10 0.96 12.23
CA PHE A 186 -12.22 2.00 11.69
C PHE A 186 -10.73 1.84 12.05
N PRO A 187 -10.32 1.42 13.27
CA PRO A 187 -8.91 1.22 13.60
C PRO A 187 -8.22 0.19 12.68
N GLN A 188 -8.94 -0.88 12.33
CA GLN A 188 -8.48 -1.92 11.41
C GLN A 188 -8.52 -1.43 9.96
N ILE A 189 -9.56 -0.69 9.55
CA ILE A 189 -9.62 -0.07 8.22
C ILE A 189 -8.44 0.89 8.03
N PHE A 190 -8.15 1.73 9.03
CA PHE A 190 -7.04 2.67 9.00
C PHE A 190 -5.68 1.97 8.95
N SER A 191 -5.51 0.88 9.70
CA SER A 191 -4.30 0.04 9.60
C SER A 191 -4.13 -0.55 8.20
N GLY A 192 -5.22 -1.03 7.60
CA GLY A 192 -5.26 -1.51 6.22
C GLY A 192 -4.90 -0.43 5.20
N ALA A 193 -5.35 0.81 5.43
CA ALA A 193 -5.04 1.94 4.56
C ALA A 193 -3.54 2.29 4.61
N ILE A 194 -2.92 2.26 5.79
CA ILE A 194 -1.48 2.45 5.94
C ILE A 194 -0.70 1.35 5.21
N MET A 195 -1.10 0.08 5.37
CA MET A 195 -0.46 -1.04 4.67
C MET A 195 -0.62 -0.94 3.15
N SER A 196 -1.82 -0.57 2.68
CA SER A 196 -2.11 -0.38 1.26
C SER A 196 -1.28 0.78 0.68
N TRP A 197 -1.14 1.88 1.39
CA TRP A 197 -0.28 2.99 0.96
C TRP A 197 1.19 2.58 0.90
N ALA A 198 1.68 1.89 1.94
CA ALA A 198 3.04 1.37 2.00
C ALA A 198 3.31 0.37 0.86
N ARG A 199 2.32 -0.47 0.51
CA ARG A 199 2.45 -1.36 -0.64
C ARG A 199 2.45 -0.60 -1.97
N ALA A 200 1.58 0.40 -2.13
CA ALA A 200 1.46 1.17 -3.36
C ALA A 200 2.73 1.97 -3.68
N ILE A 201 3.31 2.67 -2.69
CA ILE A 201 4.51 3.49 -2.92
C ILE A 201 5.76 2.65 -3.27
N SER A 202 5.79 1.38 -2.86
CA SER A 202 6.86 0.43 -3.21
C SER A 202 6.69 -0.20 -4.60
N GLU A 203 5.61 0.10 -5.33
CA GLU A 203 5.37 -0.48 -6.64
C GLU A 203 6.28 0.14 -7.71
N PHE A 204 6.80 -0.72 -8.59
CA PHE A 204 7.76 -0.33 -9.63
C PHE A 204 7.45 -1.06 -10.93
N ALA A 205 7.49 -2.39 -10.90
CA ALA A 205 7.44 -3.21 -12.10
C ALA A 205 6.08 -3.14 -12.80
N ALA A 206 4.97 -3.15 -12.04
CA ALA A 206 3.65 -3.02 -12.64
C ALA A 206 3.45 -1.63 -13.27
N VAL A 207 3.99 -0.57 -12.65
CA VAL A 207 3.90 0.80 -13.16
C VAL A 207 4.72 0.96 -14.44
N ILE A 208 5.99 0.54 -14.46
CA ILE A 208 6.83 0.72 -15.65
C ILE A 208 6.33 -0.07 -16.84
N MET A 209 5.89 -1.33 -16.64
CA MET A 209 5.41 -2.16 -17.75
C MET A 209 4.09 -1.65 -18.35
N PHE A 210 3.32 -0.88 -17.59
CA PHE A 210 2.04 -0.34 -18.03
C PHE A 210 2.13 1.13 -18.50
N VAL A 211 2.76 1.99 -17.71
CA VAL A 211 2.78 3.45 -17.92
C VAL A 211 4.03 3.89 -18.70
N GLY A 212 5.13 3.15 -18.58
CA GLY A 212 6.46 3.57 -19.01
C GLY A 212 7.25 4.31 -17.92
N PHE A 213 8.40 4.85 -18.29
CA PHE A 213 9.30 5.56 -17.36
C PHE A 213 8.82 6.96 -16.97
N PHE A 214 7.96 7.58 -17.78
CA PHE A 214 7.42 8.91 -17.52
C PHE A 214 5.91 8.85 -17.42
N PRO A 215 5.28 9.50 -16.43
CA PRO A 215 5.86 10.29 -15.35
C PRO A 215 6.72 9.47 -14.37
N MET A 216 7.86 10.04 -13.94
CA MET A 216 8.88 9.33 -13.17
C MET A 216 8.48 9.16 -11.71
N ILE A 217 8.23 7.92 -11.28
CA ILE A 217 8.05 7.55 -9.86
C ILE A 217 9.41 7.29 -9.20
N ALA A 218 9.47 7.38 -7.86
CA ALA A 218 10.70 7.26 -7.09
C ALA A 218 11.42 5.91 -7.30
N PRO A 219 10.74 4.75 -7.29
CA PRO A 219 11.38 3.49 -7.67
C PRO A 219 11.94 3.50 -9.11
N GLY A 220 11.23 4.17 -10.03
CA GLY A 220 11.67 4.44 -11.41
C GLY A 220 12.99 5.20 -11.47
N MET A 221 13.08 6.27 -10.67
CA MET A 221 14.29 7.09 -10.59
C MET A 221 15.48 6.36 -9.98
N ILE A 222 15.25 5.53 -8.94
CA ILE A 222 16.32 4.70 -8.36
C ILE A 222 16.88 3.75 -9.41
N TRP A 223 16.00 3.10 -10.18
CA TRP A 223 16.40 2.24 -11.30
C TRP A 223 17.19 3.00 -12.35
N ASP A 224 16.67 4.14 -12.81
CA ASP A 224 17.32 4.98 -13.81
C ASP A 224 18.72 5.40 -13.36
N LYS A 225 18.88 5.91 -12.13
CA LYS A 225 20.18 6.30 -11.58
C LYS A 225 21.16 5.14 -11.45
N PHE A 226 20.68 3.96 -11.10
CA PHE A 226 21.53 2.77 -10.95
C PHE A 226 22.19 2.37 -12.28
N TYR A 227 21.44 2.44 -13.38
CA TYR A 227 21.94 2.06 -14.70
C TYR A 227 22.62 3.20 -15.46
N SER A 228 22.22 4.46 -15.23
CA SER A 228 22.78 5.61 -15.94
C SER A 228 24.03 6.20 -15.29
N VAL A 229 24.15 6.14 -13.96
CA VAL A 229 25.26 6.77 -13.22
C VAL A 229 26.01 5.76 -12.37
N GLY A 230 25.30 5.00 -11.55
CA GLY A 230 25.89 3.99 -10.68
C GLY A 230 25.17 3.83 -9.34
N ILE A 231 25.70 2.93 -8.52
CA ILE A 231 25.08 2.52 -7.25
C ILE A 231 25.04 3.62 -6.20
N TYR A 232 26.04 4.52 -6.14
CA TYR A 232 26.13 5.52 -5.08
C TYR A 232 25.04 6.60 -5.21
N GLU A 233 24.78 7.06 -6.44
CA GLU A 233 23.72 8.02 -6.75
C GLU A 233 22.34 7.40 -6.60
N ALA A 234 22.17 6.14 -7.03
CA ALA A 234 20.93 5.40 -6.81
C ALA A 234 20.64 5.18 -5.31
N MET A 235 21.68 4.87 -4.53
CA MET A 235 21.61 4.70 -3.07
C MET A 235 21.13 5.99 -2.41
N SER A 236 21.63 7.15 -2.82
CA SER A 236 21.20 8.45 -2.29
C SER A 236 19.70 8.68 -2.48
N VAL A 237 19.17 8.43 -3.68
CA VAL A 237 17.72 8.54 -3.97
C VAL A 237 16.92 7.50 -3.18
N ALA A 238 17.43 6.26 -3.09
CA ALA A 238 16.78 5.18 -2.35
C ALA A 238 16.66 5.51 -0.85
N VAL A 239 17.70 6.09 -0.25
CA VAL A 239 17.68 6.50 1.16
C VAL A 239 16.71 7.66 1.38
N VAL A 240 16.62 8.63 0.46
CA VAL A 240 15.60 9.70 0.54
C VAL A 240 14.19 9.11 0.54
N LEU A 241 13.87 8.22 -0.40
CA LEU A 241 12.56 7.55 -0.44
C LEU A 241 12.31 6.74 0.84
N LEU A 242 13.31 5.99 1.31
CA LEU A 242 13.23 5.17 2.51
C LEU A 242 12.95 6.02 3.77
N VAL A 243 13.69 7.11 3.97
CA VAL A 243 13.50 8.02 5.11
C VAL A 243 12.10 8.62 5.10
N ILE A 244 11.62 9.07 3.94
CA ILE A 244 10.28 9.66 3.80
C ILE A 244 9.20 8.60 4.07
N ALA A 245 9.31 7.41 3.47
CA ALA A 245 8.36 6.33 3.64
C ALA A 245 8.32 5.82 5.10
N LEU A 246 9.47 5.61 5.73
CA LEU A 246 9.56 5.18 7.13
C LEU A 246 9.02 6.24 8.08
N SER A 247 9.33 7.51 7.84
CA SER A 247 8.81 8.62 8.66
C SER A 247 7.30 8.69 8.57
N ALA A 248 6.73 8.64 7.36
CA ALA A 248 5.29 8.60 7.15
C ALA A 248 4.66 7.39 7.85
N PHE A 249 5.25 6.20 7.72
CA PHE A 249 4.76 4.98 8.35
C PHE A 249 4.75 5.06 9.88
N VAL A 250 5.85 5.53 10.49
CA VAL A 250 5.98 5.69 11.95
C VAL A 250 4.98 6.72 12.47
N ILE A 251 4.86 7.87 11.79
CA ILE A 251 3.90 8.93 12.16
C ILE A 251 2.47 8.39 12.11
N LEU A 252 2.08 7.72 11.02
CA LEU A 252 0.73 7.17 10.86
C LEU A 252 0.43 6.08 11.90
N LYS A 253 1.41 5.21 12.21
CA LYS A 253 1.26 4.17 13.23
C LYS A 253 1.17 4.76 14.65
N TYR A 254 1.92 5.81 14.94
CA TYR A 254 1.85 6.53 16.21
C TYR A 254 0.50 7.25 16.38
N LEU A 255 0.04 7.95 15.34
CA LEU A 255 -1.27 8.61 15.32
C LEU A 255 -2.40 7.60 15.55
N ARG A 256 -2.34 6.43 14.90
CA ARG A 256 -3.29 5.34 15.14
C ARG A 256 -3.33 4.95 16.61
N GLY A 257 -2.19 4.64 17.23
CA GLY A 257 -2.16 4.22 18.64
C GLY A 257 -2.74 5.28 19.57
N ARG A 258 -2.41 6.55 19.35
CA ARG A 258 -2.95 7.66 20.15
C ARG A 258 -4.46 7.86 19.99
N LEU A 259 -4.99 7.62 18.78
CA LEU A 259 -6.40 7.82 18.47
C LEU A 259 -7.28 6.64 18.91
N PHE A 260 -6.75 5.41 18.88
CA PHE A 260 -7.57 4.20 19.02
C PHE A 260 -7.21 3.29 20.21
N ASP A 261 -6.02 3.37 20.80
CA ASP A 261 -5.65 2.54 21.97
C ASP A 261 -6.20 3.11 23.30
N LYS A 262 -7.06 4.15 23.23
CA LYS A 262 -7.70 4.79 24.39
C LYS A 262 -9.05 4.17 24.80
N TYR A 263 -9.51 3.14 24.10
CA TYR A 263 -10.78 2.44 24.34
C TYR A 263 -10.58 0.93 24.21
#